data_AF-A0A5J4SNC3-F1
#
_entry.id   AF-A0A5J4SNC3-F1
#
_cell.length_a   1.000
_cell.length_b   1.000
_cell.length_c   1.000
_cell.angle_alpha   90.00
_cell.angle_beta   90.00
_cell.angle_gamma   90.00
#
_symmetry.space_group_name_H-M   'P 1'
#
loop_
_entity.id
_entity.type
_entity.pdbx_description
1 polymer ?
#
loop_
_entity_poly.entity_id
_entity_poly.type
_entity_poly.pdbx_seq_one_letter_code
_entity_poly.pdbx_strand_id
1 'polypeptide(L)'
;MFEKGTHFNPVDLVCGVRDYKGNKFDLPQYVDKTTGFISHKSKNGKELKALELPGLWNGAMSDWNTVFVEVPLSTFNPVKTVNDLLREEHK
;
A
#
# COMPACT_ATOMS: atom_id res chain seq x y z
N MET A 1 -8.32 16.28 -1.74
CA MET A 1 -7.15 15.36 -1.77
C MET A 1 -6.52 15.46 -0.39
N PHE A 2 -6.62 14.40 0.43
CA PHE A 2 -6.27 14.32 1.87
C PHE A 2 -5.98 15.66 2.58
N GLU A 3 -7.02 16.37 3.03
CA GLU A 3 -6.83 17.68 3.69
C GLU A 3 -6.45 17.56 5.18
N LYS A 4 -6.46 16.35 5.76
CA LYS A 4 -6.21 16.12 7.19
C LYS A 4 -5.33 14.93 7.54
N GLY A 5 -4.81 14.19 6.56
CA GLY A 5 -3.91 13.06 6.84
C GLY A 5 -2.56 13.57 7.33
N THR A 6 -2.16 13.20 8.54
CA THR A 6 -0.88 13.61 9.14
C THR A 6 0.26 12.65 8.80
N HIS A 7 -0.07 11.41 8.43
CA HIS A 7 0.89 10.33 8.23
C HIS A 7 0.76 9.75 6.82
N PHE A 8 1.89 9.34 6.25
CA PHE A 8 1.96 8.63 4.98
C PHE A 8 2.49 7.22 5.22
N ASN A 9 1.80 6.20 4.66
CA ASN A 9 2.27 4.83 4.70
C ASN A 9 3.01 4.50 3.40
N PRO A 10 4.33 4.20 3.44
CA PRO A 10 5.09 3.80 2.27
C PRO A 10 4.81 2.37 1.79
N VAL A 11 3.90 1.65 2.46
CA VAL A 11 3.62 0.21 2.26
C VAL A 11 4.77 -0.68 2.77
N ASP A 12 5.48 -0.20 3.78
CA ASP A 12 6.41 -1.02 4.56
C ASP A 12 5.61 -1.82 5.60
N LEU A 13 5.50 -3.13 5.37
CA LEU A 13 4.60 -4.00 6.11
C LEU A 13 5.34 -5.20 6.68
N VAL A 14 5.11 -5.49 7.97
CA VAL A 14 5.50 -6.75 8.61
C VAL A 14 4.25 -7.53 8.93
N CYS A 15 4.08 -8.70 8.31
CA CYS A 15 2.82 -9.43 8.34
C CYS A 15 2.93 -10.71 9.17
N GLY A 16 2.17 -10.79 10.26
CA GLY A 16 1.93 -12.03 10.98
C GLY A 16 0.94 -12.91 10.21
N VAL A 17 1.44 -13.83 9.37
CA VAL A 17 0.59 -14.71 8.54
C VAL A 17 0.13 -16.00 9.24
N ARG A 18 0.40 -16.11 10.55
CA ARG A 18 0.04 -17.24 11.38
C ARG A 18 -0.55 -16.79 12.71
N ASP A 19 -1.47 -17.59 13.24
CA ASP A 19 -2.03 -17.39 14.56
C ASP A 19 -1.02 -17.72 15.68
N TYR A 20 -1.42 -17.47 16.93
CA TYR A 20 -0.61 -17.74 18.12
C TYR A 20 -0.30 -19.23 18.35
N LYS A 21 -0.97 -20.14 17.63
CA LYS A 21 -0.73 -21.60 17.63
C LYS A 21 0.12 -22.05 16.44
N GLY A 22 0.49 -21.14 15.53
CA GLY A 22 1.27 -21.43 14.33
C GLY A 22 0.44 -21.84 13.10
N ASN A 23 -0.90 -21.84 13.18
CA ASN A 23 -1.75 -22.13 12.02
C ASN A 23 -1.71 -20.95 11.04
N LYS A 24 -1.75 -21.23 9.73
CA LYS A 24 -1.80 -20.19 8.71
C LYS A 24 -3.20 -19.55 8.68
N PHE A 25 -3.24 -18.22 8.52
CA PHE A 25 -4.48 -17.53 8.19
C PHE A 25 -4.86 -17.75 6.72
N ASP A 26 -6.16 -17.82 6.44
CA ASP A 26 -6.71 -17.73 5.09
C ASP A 26 -6.85 -16.25 4.70
N LEU A 27 -5.75 -15.66 4.22
CA LEU A 27 -5.64 -14.21 4.00
C LEU A 27 -6.76 -13.62 3.10
N PRO A 28 -7.25 -14.30 2.03
CA PRO A 28 -8.41 -13.84 1.26
C PRO A 28 -9.70 -13.58 2.05
N GLN A 29 -9.82 -14.11 3.28
CA GLN A 29 -10.96 -13.80 4.15
C GLN A 29 -10.91 -12.38 4.73
N TYR A 30 -9.74 -11.73 4.68
CA TYR A 30 -9.47 -10.40 5.22
C TYR A 30 -9.37 -9.33 4.11
N VAL A 31 -10.20 -9.52 3.08
CA VAL A 31 -10.37 -8.60 1.96
C VAL A 31 -11.85 -8.23 1.91
N ASP A 32 -12.14 -6.94 1.97
CA ASP A 32 -13.49 -6.43 1.77
C ASP A 32 -13.87 -6.46 0.28
N LYS A 33 -14.67 -7.46 -0.07
CA LYS A 33 -15.16 -7.66 -1.45
C LYS A 33 -16.16 -6.60 -1.91
N THR A 34 -16.70 -5.80 -1.00
CA THR A 34 -17.63 -4.72 -1.32
C THR A 34 -16.91 -3.41 -1.66
N THR A 35 -15.61 -3.33 -1.39
CA THR A 35 -14.73 -2.21 -1.74
C THR A 35 -14.12 -2.38 -3.14
N GLY A 36 -13.79 -1.26 -3.79
CA GLY A 36 -13.03 -1.20 -5.04
C GLY A 36 -12.68 0.24 -5.39
N PHE A 37 -11.61 0.45 -6.16
CA PHE A 37 -11.15 1.79 -6.52
C PHE A 37 -11.17 1.98 -8.03
N ILE A 38 -11.61 3.15 -8.48
CA ILE A 38 -11.44 3.56 -9.88
C ILE A 38 -10.23 4.48 -9.94
N SER A 39 -9.15 4.02 -10.57
CA SER A 39 -8.00 4.86 -10.87
C SER A 39 -8.08 5.43 -12.28
N HIS A 40 -7.68 6.69 -12.40
CA HIS A 40 -7.54 7.37 -13.66
C HIS A 40 -6.09 7.21 -14.12
N LYS A 41 -5.91 6.65 -15.31
CA LYS A 41 -4.60 6.43 -15.91
C LYS A 41 -4.62 6.96 -17.35
N SER A 42 -3.44 7.18 -17.90
CA SER A 42 -3.28 7.41 -19.34
C SER A 42 -2.40 6.31 -19.93
N LYS A 43 -2.75 5.84 -21.11
CA LYS A 43 -1.92 4.91 -21.89
C LYS A 43 -1.90 5.35 -23.33
N ASN A 44 -0.71 5.60 -23.87
CA ASN A 44 -0.50 6.07 -25.24
C ASN A 44 -1.32 7.34 -25.57
N GLY A 45 -1.37 8.29 -24.64
CA GLY A 45 -2.12 9.54 -24.79
C GLY A 45 -3.64 9.42 -24.66
N LYS A 46 -4.17 8.23 -24.36
CA LYS A 46 -5.60 8.02 -24.12
C LYS A 46 -5.89 7.89 -22.62
N GLU A 47 -6.83 8.70 -22.14
CA GLU A 47 -7.39 8.57 -20.79
C GLU A 47 -8.15 7.25 -20.64
N LEU A 48 -7.91 6.55 -19.55
CA LEU A 48 -8.58 5.32 -19.19
C LEU A 48 -8.95 5.31 -17.71
N LYS A 49 -10.09 4.69 -17.43
CA LYS A 49 -10.49 4.33 -16.07
C LYS A 49 -10.12 2.87 -15.86
N ALA A 50 -9.33 2.58 -14.83
CA ALA A 50 -9.00 1.24 -14.41
C ALA A 50 -9.75 0.93 -13.12
N LEU A 51 -10.39 -0.24 -13.06
CA LEU A 51 -10.94 -0.77 -11.82
C LEU A 51 -9.84 -1.55 -11.12
N GLU A 52 -9.50 -1.14 -9.90
CA GLU A 52 -8.63 -1.87 -9.00
C GLU A 52 -9.48 -2.80 -8.15
N LEU A 53 -9.25 -4.10 -8.31
CA LEU A 53 -9.95 -5.12 -7.57
C LEU A 53 -9.58 -5.06 -6.08
N PRO A 54 -10.54 -5.36 -5.19
CA PRO A 54 -10.24 -5.48 -3.77
C PRO A 54 -9.19 -6.56 -3.55
N GLY A 55 -8.21 -6.25 -2.71
CA GLY A 55 -7.10 -7.14 -2.43
C GLY A 55 -6.42 -6.83 -1.11
N LEU A 56 -5.51 -7.71 -0.73
CA LEU A 56 -4.65 -7.47 0.41
C LEU A 56 -3.67 -6.34 0.07
N TRP A 57 -3.33 -5.53 1.07
CA TRP A 57 -2.31 -4.48 0.98
C TRP A 57 -2.66 -3.32 0.03
N ASN A 58 -3.88 -3.29 -0.48
CA ASN A 58 -4.49 -2.09 -1.05
C ASN A 58 -5.58 -1.57 -0.11
N GLY A 59 -6.32 -0.55 -0.54
CA GLY A 59 -7.36 0.08 0.29
C GLY A 59 -8.56 -0.82 0.62
N ALA A 60 -8.62 -2.07 0.15
CA ALA A 60 -9.69 -3.03 0.43
C ALA A 60 -9.30 -4.10 1.46
N MET A 61 -8.12 -4.02 2.07
CA MET A 61 -7.74 -4.85 3.21
C MET A 61 -8.63 -4.50 4.43
N SER A 62 -9.24 -5.50 5.08
CA SER A 62 -10.17 -5.29 6.20
C SER A 62 -9.99 -6.32 7.31
N ASP A 63 -10.41 -5.98 8.54
CA ASP A 63 -10.46 -6.90 9.68
C ASP A 63 -9.11 -7.47 10.14
N TRP A 64 -8.03 -6.70 9.94
CA TRP A 64 -6.69 -6.99 10.45
C TRP A 64 -6.40 -6.29 11.76
N ASN A 65 -5.85 -7.01 12.74
CA ASN A 65 -5.18 -6.40 13.88
C ASN A 65 -3.93 -5.67 13.38
N THR A 66 -4.00 -4.34 13.34
CA THR A 66 -2.97 -3.49 12.75
C THR A 66 -2.39 -2.55 13.79
N VAL A 67 -1.06 -2.44 13.82
CA VAL A 67 -0.34 -1.47 14.63
C VAL A 67 0.46 -0.58 13.69
N PHE A 68 0.27 0.74 13.79
CA PHE A 68 1.07 1.72 13.05
C PHE A 68 2.28 2.13 13.89
N VAL A 69 3.44 2.11 13.27
CA VAL A 69 4.71 2.51 13.88
C VAL A 69 5.29 3.64 13.06
N GLU A 70 5.51 4.80 13.69
CA GLU A 70 6.22 5.90 13.06
C GLU A 70 7.72 5.58 13.02
N VAL A 71 8.34 5.78 11.87
CA VAL A 71 9.75 5.50 11.63
C VAL A 71 10.47 6.76 11.11
N PRO A 72 11.79 6.90 11.34
CA PRO A 72 12.54 8.03 10.81
C PRO A 72 12.44 8.13 9.29
N LEU A 73 12.35 9.34 8.74
CA LEU A 73 12.25 9.56 7.29
C LEU A 73 13.40 8.91 6.50
N SER A 74 14.58 8.78 7.10
CA SER A 74 15.76 8.16 6.49
C SER A 74 15.58 6.68 6.13
N THR A 75 14.57 5.99 6.69
CA THR A 75 14.26 4.60 6.32
C THR A 75 13.51 4.50 5.00
N PHE A 76 13.03 5.62 4.45
CA PHE A 76 12.19 5.64 3.25
C PHE A 76 12.84 6.48 2.13
N ASN A 77 13.36 5.79 1.10
CA ASN A 77 14.01 6.40 -0.05
C ASN A 77 13.26 6.06 -1.35
N PRO A 78 12.13 6.76 -1.67
CA PRO A 78 11.34 6.44 -2.86
C PRO A 78 11.94 7.04 -4.13
N VAL A 79 11.86 6.28 -5.22
CA VAL A 79 12.16 6.74 -6.58
C VAL A 79 10.85 6.93 -7.35
N LYS A 80 10.45 8.19 -7.58
CA LYS A 80 9.24 8.57 -8.33
C LYS A 80 9.56 9.11 -9.72
N THR A 81 10.72 9.74 -9.87
CA THR A 81 11.24 10.28 -11.13
C THR A 81 12.64 9.76 -11.38
N VAL A 82 13.11 9.81 -12.63
CA VAL A 82 14.46 9.37 -12.99
C VAL A 82 15.53 10.12 -12.19
N ASN A 83 15.31 11.40 -11.87
CA ASN A 83 16.26 12.20 -11.10
C ASN A 83 16.39 11.74 -9.64
N ASP A 84 15.40 11.00 -9.11
CA ASP A 84 15.49 10.49 -7.74
C ASP A 84 16.62 9.45 -7.60
N LEU A 85 16.99 8.76 -8.69
CA LEU A 85 18.13 7.83 -8.71
C LEU A 85 19.49 8.52 -8.54
N LEU A 86 19.58 9.84 -8.71
CA LEU A 86 20.84 10.58 -8.60
C LEU A 86 21.18 10.98 -7.15
N ARG A 87 20.26 10.77 -6.21
CA ARG A 87 20.46 11.08 -4.79
C ARG A 87 21.47 10.12 -4.16
N GLU A 88 22.15 10.55 -3.11
CA GLU A 88 23.24 9.77 -2.50
C GLU A 88 22.76 8.45 -1.89
N GLU A 89 21.52 8.40 -1.44
CA GLU A 89 20.88 7.21 -0.86
C GLU A 89 20.68 6.07 -1.87
N HIS A 90 20.92 6.33 -3.17
CA HIS A 90 20.76 5.37 -4.28
C HIS A 90 22.04 5.12 -5.09
N LYS A 91 23.21 5.59 -4.61
CA LYS A 91 24.52 5.39 -5.26
C LYS A 91 25.29 4.21 -4.68
#